data_AF-A0A2V9HWC6-F1
#
_entry.id   AF-A0A2V9HWC6-F1
#
_cell.length_a   1.000
_cell.length_b   1.000
_cell.length_c   1.000
_cell.angle_alpha   90.00
_cell.angle_beta   90.00
_cell.angle_gamma   90.00
#
_symmetry.space_group_name_H-M   'P 1'
#
loop_
_entity.id
_entity.type
_entity.pdbx_description
1 polymer ?
#
loop_
_entity_poly.entity_id
_entity_poly.type
_entity_poly.pdbx_seq_one_letter_code
_entity_poly.pdbx_strand_id
1 'polypeptide(L)'
;MRGFVFLLAGLLVTSLIGGAQNPNDGASVKGNGDEVTLRAESWDPVLTIGRTLADRYGINVSVEAPKWAFPGDTEDVAVADPAFSERHDNIHYDIMKRHAIEVRFSTSGNRRPDDVARLLRQLADAANREMPYGYRLDVNGGDYALVPTRTRNSNGDLEDVLPLLDRNVTIPLGTRSIAEHANLMADELRKQTGLHIGCCQALVAGVPWGMAEVRFEADNKPAREVLKWLILIEQQVNSQASSRHPNYDHWVVSCDGTGTPWCFIEVEGKFSSRCP
;
A
#
# COMPACT_ATOMS: atom_id res chain seq x y z
N MET A 1 -0.01 49.62 -1.62
CA MET A 1 0.99 48.68 -1.05
C MET A 1 0.68 47.30 -1.58
N ARG A 2 1.67 46.68 -2.24
CA ARG A 2 1.63 45.35 -2.86
C ARG A 2 2.09 44.29 -1.85
N GLY A 3 1.61 43.05 -2.02
CA GLY A 3 2.14 41.82 -1.40
C GLY A 3 1.51 41.54 -0.03
N PHE A 4 0.99 40.34 0.27
CA PHE A 4 1.50 39.01 -0.03
C PHE A 4 0.33 38.05 -0.36
N VAL A 5 0.31 37.54 -1.59
CA VAL A 5 -0.34 36.26 -1.92
C VAL A 5 0.82 35.32 -2.18
N PHE A 6 1.16 34.47 -1.22
CA PHE A 6 2.19 33.45 -1.39
C PHE A 6 1.63 32.08 -1.01
N LEU A 7 1.51 31.25 -2.05
CA LEU A 7 1.75 29.81 -2.09
C LEU A 7 0.82 28.90 -1.27
N LEU A 8 -0.36 28.65 -1.85
CA LEU A 8 -1.17 27.45 -1.63
C LEU A 8 -0.98 26.43 -2.79
N ALA A 9 0.15 26.51 -3.50
CA ALA A 9 0.44 25.73 -4.71
C ALA A 9 1.27 24.45 -4.45
N GLY A 10 1.62 24.14 -3.20
CA GLY A 10 2.46 22.99 -2.85
C GLY A 10 1.71 21.69 -2.52
N LEU A 11 0.37 21.70 -2.45
CA LEU A 11 -0.43 20.59 -1.93
C LEU A 11 -1.16 19.75 -2.99
N LEU A 12 -0.96 20.04 -4.28
CA LEU A 12 -1.71 19.40 -5.37
C LEU A 12 -0.88 18.47 -6.28
N VAL A 13 0.42 18.31 -6.04
CA VAL A 13 1.29 17.49 -6.90
C VAL A 13 1.53 16.07 -6.36
N THR A 14 1.22 15.81 -5.08
CA THR A 14 1.54 14.54 -4.42
C THR A 14 0.56 13.40 -4.67
N SER A 15 -0.47 13.58 -5.49
CA SER A 15 -1.51 12.56 -5.73
C SER A 15 -1.55 12.00 -7.16
N LEU A 16 -0.76 12.55 -8.09
CA LEU A 16 -0.81 12.12 -9.50
C LEU A 16 0.00 10.85 -9.77
N ILE A 17 1.03 10.56 -8.96
CA ILE A 17 1.88 9.38 -9.15
C ILE A 17 1.22 8.10 -8.60
N GLY A 18 0.34 8.21 -7.60
CA GLY A 18 -0.50 7.09 -7.12
C GLY A 18 -1.79 6.88 -7.93
N GLY A 19 -2.16 7.83 -8.79
CA GLY A 19 -3.45 7.85 -9.51
C GLY A 19 -3.53 6.96 -10.76
N ALA A 20 -2.45 6.26 -11.08
CA ALA A 20 -2.38 5.31 -12.18
C ALA A 20 -3.20 4.03 -11.93
N GLN A 21 -3.49 3.73 -10.65
CA GLN A 21 -4.37 2.62 -10.31
C GLN A 21 -5.82 3.04 -10.52
N ASN A 22 -6.43 2.60 -11.62
CA ASN A 22 -7.85 2.75 -11.84
C ASN A 22 -8.62 2.29 -10.57
N PRO A 23 -9.28 3.20 -9.83
CA PRO A 23 -9.93 2.87 -8.56
C PRO A 23 -11.13 1.91 -8.73
N ASN A 24 -11.47 1.53 -9.96
CA ASN A 24 -12.52 0.57 -10.29
C ASN A 24 -12.01 -0.83 -10.69
N ASP A 25 -10.70 -1.08 -10.74
CA ASP A 25 -10.15 -2.38 -11.15
C ASP A 25 -10.01 -3.33 -9.95
N GLY A 26 -11.15 -3.84 -9.48
CA GLY A 26 -11.18 -5.01 -8.59
C GLY A 26 -10.79 -6.30 -9.31
N ALA A 27 -10.38 -7.31 -8.56
CA ALA A 27 -10.18 -8.65 -9.12
C ALA A 27 -11.53 -9.22 -9.60
N SER A 28 -11.50 -9.91 -10.74
CA SER A 28 -12.66 -10.66 -11.21
C SER A 28 -12.97 -11.79 -10.23
N VAL A 29 -14.27 -11.93 -9.88
CA VAL A 29 -14.75 -12.93 -8.92
C VAL A 29 -15.67 -13.90 -9.64
N LYS A 30 -15.31 -15.19 -9.64
CA LYS A 30 -16.15 -16.27 -10.18
C LYS A 30 -16.44 -17.29 -9.08
N GLY A 31 -17.71 -17.59 -8.85
CA GLY A 31 -18.14 -18.64 -7.93
C GLY A 31 -18.61 -19.89 -8.68
N ASN A 32 -18.21 -21.06 -8.19
CA ASN A 32 -18.72 -22.35 -8.64
C ASN A 32 -19.00 -23.24 -7.42
N GLY A 33 -20.27 -23.31 -7.02
CA GLY A 33 -20.66 -23.97 -5.77
C GLY A 33 -19.99 -23.30 -4.56
N ASP A 34 -19.25 -24.10 -3.78
CA ASP A 34 -18.52 -23.65 -2.60
C ASP A 34 -17.09 -23.18 -2.90
N GLU A 35 -16.69 -23.10 -4.18
CA GLU A 35 -15.39 -22.59 -4.60
C GLU A 35 -15.52 -21.18 -5.21
N VAL A 36 -14.63 -20.29 -4.80
CA VAL A 36 -14.47 -18.95 -5.36
C VAL A 36 -13.10 -18.83 -5.98
N THR A 37 -13.05 -18.28 -7.20
CA THR A 37 -11.82 -17.88 -7.88
C THR A 37 -11.74 -16.36 -7.93
N LEU A 38 -10.60 -15.81 -7.49
CA LEU A 38 -10.22 -14.42 -7.70
C LEU A 38 -9.12 -14.37 -8.74
N ARG A 39 -9.30 -13.56 -9.78
CA ARG A 39 -8.26 -13.30 -10.77
C ARG A 39 -8.09 -11.81 -10.99
N ALA A 40 -6.86 -11.34 -10.83
CA ALA A 40 -6.46 -9.98 -11.14
C ALA A 40 -5.47 -9.97 -12.31
N GLU A 41 -5.66 -9.03 -13.23
CA GLU A 41 -4.76 -8.77 -14.35
C GLU A 41 -4.49 -7.26 -14.38
N SER A 42 -3.52 -6.83 -13.58
CA SER A 42 -3.25 -5.42 -13.30
C SER A 42 -1.77 -5.17 -13.12
N TRP A 43 -1.41 -3.90 -12.93
CA TRP A 43 -0.03 -3.48 -12.62
C TRP A 43 0.38 -3.87 -11.21
N ASP A 44 -0.56 -4.15 -10.31
CA ASP A 44 -0.30 -4.67 -8.96
C ASP A 44 -1.40 -5.69 -8.60
N PRO A 45 -1.32 -6.93 -9.12
CA PRO A 45 -2.36 -7.92 -8.92
C PRO A 45 -2.47 -8.39 -7.46
N VAL A 46 -1.39 -8.27 -6.67
CA VAL A 46 -1.40 -8.60 -5.25
C VAL A 46 -2.26 -7.60 -4.49
N LEU A 47 -2.03 -6.30 -4.70
CA LEU A 47 -2.86 -5.25 -4.12
C LEU A 47 -4.31 -5.33 -4.63
N THR A 48 -4.52 -5.55 -5.93
CA THR A 48 -5.87 -5.69 -6.50
C THR A 48 -6.68 -6.82 -5.84
N ILE A 49 -6.07 -7.99 -5.62
CA ILE A 49 -6.72 -9.09 -4.91
C ILE A 49 -6.93 -8.72 -3.44
N GLY A 50 -5.95 -8.10 -2.78
CA GLY A 50 -6.07 -7.59 -1.40
C GLY A 50 -7.26 -6.64 -1.21
N ARG A 51 -7.42 -5.66 -2.08
CA ARG A 51 -8.57 -4.74 -2.10
C ARG A 51 -9.89 -5.48 -2.28
N THR A 52 -9.94 -6.44 -3.20
CA THR A 52 -11.15 -7.26 -3.43
C THR A 52 -11.51 -8.09 -2.19
N LEU A 53 -10.51 -8.60 -1.47
CA LEU A 53 -10.70 -9.33 -0.22
C LEU A 53 -11.26 -8.43 0.89
N ALA A 54 -10.75 -7.21 1.00
CA ALA A 54 -11.25 -6.22 1.95
C ALA A 54 -12.71 -5.85 1.62
N ASP A 55 -12.99 -5.49 0.36
CA ASP A 55 -14.30 -5.04 -0.09
C ASP A 55 -15.40 -6.09 0.03
N ARG A 56 -15.13 -7.30 -0.49
CA ARG A 56 -16.17 -8.33 -0.64
C ARG A 56 -16.28 -9.25 0.56
N TYR A 57 -15.19 -9.45 1.28
CA TYR A 57 -15.11 -10.44 2.36
C TYR A 57 -14.77 -9.83 3.73
N GLY A 58 -14.42 -8.54 3.78
CA GLY A 58 -14.03 -7.85 5.02
C GLY A 58 -12.68 -8.31 5.56
N ILE A 59 -11.80 -8.79 4.67
CA ILE A 59 -10.45 -9.28 5.01
C ILE A 59 -9.47 -8.21 4.58
N ASN A 60 -8.98 -7.43 5.53
CA ASN A 60 -7.96 -6.43 5.24
C ASN A 60 -6.59 -7.08 5.18
N VAL A 61 -5.81 -6.69 4.17
CA VAL A 61 -4.47 -7.18 3.94
C VAL A 61 -3.61 -5.97 3.62
N SER A 62 -2.58 -5.75 4.42
CA SER A 62 -1.57 -4.75 4.08
C SER A 62 -0.65 -5.29 3.00
N VAL A 63 -0.24 -4.45 2.07
CA VAL A 63 0.61 -4.87 0.94
C VAL A 63 1.80 -3.93 0.79
N GLU A 64 3.00 -4.48 0.77
CA GLU A 64 4.19 -3.76 0.33
C GLU A 64 4.54 -4.20 -1.09
N ALA A 65 4.58 -3.25 -2.02
CA ALA A 65 5.01 -3.50 -3.39
C ALA A 65 6.54 -3.70 -3.44
N PRO A 66 7.03 -4.64 -4.26
CA PRO A 66 8.45 -4.76 -4.55
C PRO A 66 8.94 -3.52 -5.29
N LYS A 67 10.19 -3.15 -5.05
CA LYS A 67 10.85 -2.14 -5.87
C LYS A 67 11.08 -2.70 -7.27
N TRP A 68 10.55 -2.06 -8.31
CA TRP A 68 10.76 -2.43 -9.70
C TRP A 68 11.89 -1.60 -10.30
N ALA A 69 13.13 -2.07 -10.18
CA ALA A 69 14.33 -1.32 -10.64
C ALA A 69 14.82 -1.74 -12.03
N PHE A 70 14.41 -2.92 -12.52
CA PHE A 70 14.83 -3.43 -13.81
C PHE A 70 13.95 -2.85 -14.92
N PRO A 71 14.50 -2.19 -15.96
CA PRO A 71 13.70 -1.63 -17.05
C PRO A 71 12.85 -2.65 -17.81
N GLY A 72 13.21 -3.94 -17.76
CA GLY A 72 12.39 -5.00 -18.36
C GLY A 72 11.08 -5.27 -17.61
N ASP A 73 10.96 -4.81 -16.37
CA ASP A 73 9.76 -4.93 -15.52
C ASP A 73 8.78 -3.78 -15.68
N THR A 74 9.17 -2.74 -16.41
CA THR A 74 8.38 -1.52 -16.56
C THR A 74 7.91 -1.29 -17.98
N GLU A 75 6.79 -0.58 -18.09
CA GLU A 75 6.28 -0.06 -19.34
C GLU A 75 5.84 1.40 -19.16
N ASP A 76 5.91 2.19 -20.23
CA ASP A 76 5.44 3.56 -20.23
C ASP A 76 3.90 3.58 -20.07
N VAL A 77 3.39 4.40 -19.15
CA VAL A 77 1.94 4.57 -18.94
C VAL A 77 1.19 4.96 -20.21
N ALA A 78 1.80 5.73 -21.12
CA ALA A 78 1.20 6.12 -22.39
C ALA A 78 1.02 4.92 -23.35
N VAL A 79 1.80 3.85 -23.16
CA VAL A 79 1.63 2.58 -23.87
C VAL A 79 0.61 1.69 -23.15
N ALA A 80 0.69 1.63 -21.83
CA ALA A 80 -0.12 0.72 -21.01
C ALA A 80 -1.57 1.18 -20.78
N ASP A 81 -1.79 2.48 -20.71
CA ASP A 81 -3.10 3.15 -20.66
C ASP A 81 -3.07 4.46 -21.47
N PRO A 82 -3.18 4.38 -22.81
CA PRO A 82 -3.15 5.55 -23.69
C PRO A 82 -4.25 6.56 -23.36
N ALA A 83 -5.43 6.08 -22.92
CA ALA A 83 -6.57 6.95 -22.62
C ALA A 83 -6.39 7.71 -21.29
N PHE A 84 -5.72 7.12 -20.30
CA PHE A 84 -5.28 7.85 -19.12
C PHE A 84 -4.26 8.91 -19.49
N SER A 85 -3.22 8.54 -20.25
CA SER A 85 -2.15 9.47 -20.64
C SER A 85 -2.71 10.67 -21.41
N GLU A 86 -3.55 10.44 -22.43
CA GLU A 86 -4.17 11.51 -23.23
C GLU A 86 -4.99 12.49 -22.36
N ARG A 87 -5.72 11.98 -21.36
CA ARG A 87 -6.52 12.81 -20.43
C ARG A 87 -5.69 13.60 -19.43
N HIS A 88 -4.41 13.25 -19.25
CA HIS A 88 -3.48 13.89 -18.33
C HIS A 88 -2.32 14.52 -19.10
N ASP A 89 -2.64 15.30 -20.14
CA ASP A 89 -1.68 16.07 -20.94
C ASP A 89 -0.57 15.22 -21.59
N ASN A 90 -0.88 13.99 -21.98
CA ASN A 90 0.07 13.01 -22.52
C ASN A 90 1.23 12.75 -21.55
N ILE A 91 0.90 12.50 -20.28
CA ILE A 91 1.92 12.20 -19.26
C ILE A 91 2.65 10.90 -19.60
N HIS A 92 3.96 10.91 -19.37
CA HIS A 92 4.86 9.77 -19.55
C HIS A 92 5.59 9.49 -18.24
N TYR A 93 5.47 8.26 -17.74
CA TYR A 93 6.28 7.72 -16.66
C TYR A 93 6.21 6.19 -16.72
N ASP A 94 7.20 5.55 -16.12
CA ASP A 94 7.28 4.10 -16.05
C ASP A 94 6.36 3.57 -14.95
N ILE A 95 5.70 2.45 -15.23
CA ILE A 95 4.88 1.70 -14.29
C ILE A 95 5.24 0.22 -14.36
N MET A 96 4.92 -0.55 -13.33
CA MET A 96 5.08 -2.01 -13.37
C MET A 96 4.23 -2.61 -14.50
N LYS A 97 4.82 -3.51 -15.29
CA LYS A 97 4.10 -4.26 -16.31
C LYS A 97 2.95 -5.05 -15.70
N ARG A 98 1.88 -5.22 -16.50
CA ARG A 98 0.75 -6.07 -16.09
C ARG A 98 1.19 -7.51 -15.81
N HIS A 99 0.68 -8.03 -14.70
CA HIS A 99 0.79 -9.44 -14.33
C HIS A 99 -0.59 -10.01 -14.06
N ALA A 100 -0.76 -11.32 -14.31
CA ALA A 100 -1.98 -12.04 -14.02
C ALA A 100 -1.76 -13.00 -12.85
N ILE A 101 -2.56 -12.87 -11.80
CA ILE A 101 -2.58 -13.80 -10.66
C ILE A 101 -3.99 -14.36 -10.50
N GLU A 102 -4.07 -15.65 -10.25
CA GLU A 102 -5.31 -16.35 -9.89
C GLU A 102 -5.12 -17.10 -8.57
N VAL A 103 -6.10 -16.96 -7.67
CA VAL A 103 -6.20 -17.74 -6.43
C VAL A 103 -7.60 -18.30 -6.28
N ARG A 104 -7.71 -19.44 -5.61
CA ARG A 104 -8.98 -20.12 -5.38
C ARG A 104 -9.13 -20.48 -3.91
N PHE A 105 -10.33 -20.34 -3.38
CA PHE A 105 -10.64 -20.75 -2.01
C PHE A 105 -12.05 -21.30 -1.89
N SER A 106 -12.21 -22.18 -0.91
CA SER A 106 -13.51 -22.69 -0.52
C SER A 106 -14.19 -21.75 0.47
N THR A 107 -15.53 -21.70 0.42
CA THR A 107 -16.36 -20.95 1.35
C THR A 107 -17.41 -21.84 2.01
N SER A 108 -17.54 -21.79 3.34
CA SER A 108 -18.61 -22.50 4.06
C SER A 108 -19.75 -21.55 4.47
N GLY A 109 -20.91 -21.68 3.82
CA GLY A 109 -22.22 -21.13 4.23
C GLY A 109 -22.39 -19.60 4.27
N ASN A 110 -21.36 -18.83 4.59
CA ASN A 110 -21.37 -17.37 4.74
C ASN A 110 -20.58 -16.66 3.62
N ARG A 111 -20.19 -17.41 2.58
CA ARG A 111 -19.36 -16.93 1.46
C ARG A 111 -18.02 -16.33 1.88
N ARG A 112 -17.54 -16.56 3.10
CA ARG A 112 -16.18 -16.16 3.52
C ARG A 112 -15.21 -17.32 3.29
N PRO A 113 -13.91 -17.04 3.04
CA PRO A 113 -12.89 -18.07 3.01
C PRO A 113 -12.84 -18.83 4.34
N ASP A 114 -12.78 -20.15 4.27
CA ASP A 114 -12.69 -21.01 5.47
C ASP A 114 -11.36 -20.85 6.23
N ASP A 115 -10.30 -20.49 5.51
CA ASP A 115 -8.95 -20.29 6.04
C ASP A 115 -8.28 -19.13 5.31
N VAL A 116 -8.37 -17.95 5.94
CA VAL A 116 -7.81 -16.70 5.39
C VAL A 116 -6.29 -16.79 5.26
N ALA A 117 -5.61 -17.33 6.28
CA ALA A 117 -4.15 -17.42 6.23
C ALA A 117 -3.68 -18.32 5.08
N ARG A 118 -4.36 -19.45 4.85
CA ARG A 118 -4.06 -20.31 3.70
C ARG A 118 -4.33 -19.63 2.36
N LEU A 119 -5.44 -18.92 2.22
CA LEU A 119 -5.73 -18.14 1.01
C LEU A 119 -4.64 -17.11 0.73
N LEU A 120 -4.18 -16.39 1.75
CA LEU A 120 -3.15 -15.37 1.56
C LEU A 120 -1.76 -15.97 1.30
N ARG A 121 -1.45 -17.15 1.85
CA ARG A 121 -0.25 -17.90 1.43
C ARG A 121 -0.33 -18.33 -0.03
N GLN A 122 -1.49 -18.81 -0.49
CA GLN A 122 -1.69 -19.14 -1.91
C GLN A 122 -1.52 -17.91 -2.81
N LEU A 123 -1.94 -16.73 -2.35
CA LEU A 123 -1.70 -15.47 -3.05
C LEU A 123 -0.21 -15.14 -3.15
N ALA A 124 0.55 -15.25 -2.05
CA ALA A 124 2.00 -15.08 -2.08
C ALA A 124 2.67 -16.11 -3.02
N ASP A 125 2.27 -17.38 -2.96
CA ASP A 125 2.80 -18.45 -3.80
C ASP A 125 2.49 -18.23 -5.29
N ALA A 126 1.30 -17.73 -5.60
CA ALA A 126 0.92 -17.38 -6.96
C ALA A 126 1.73 -16.18 -7.47
N ALA A 127 1.88 -15.12 -6.66
CA ALA A 127 2.74 -13.98 -7.01
C ALA A 127 4.20 -14.43 -7.28
N ASN A 128 4.74 -15.31 -6.44
CA ASN A 128 6.09 -15.87 -6.57
C ASN A 128 6.32 -16.68 -7.85
N ARG A 129 5.25 -17.17 -8.47
CA ARG A 129 5.30 -17.95 -9.71
C ARG A 129 5.08 -17.09 -10.95
N GLU A 130 4.15 -16.15 -10.88
CA GLU A 130 3.71 -15.36 -12.05
C GLU A 130 4.43 -14.02 -12.21
N MET A 131 5.15 -13.57 -11.18
CA MET A 131 5.87 -12.29 -11.16
C MET A 131 7.38 -12.51 -10.96
N PRO A 132 8.24 -11.59 -11.42
CA PRO A 132 9.68 -11.63 -11.20
C PRO A 132 10.08 -11.18 -9.78
N TYR A 133 9.17 -11.32 -8.81
CA TYR A 133 9.34 -10.84 -7.44
C TYR A 133 9.03 -11.96 -6.45
N GLY A 134 9.59 -11.86 -5.26
CA GLY A 134 9.28 -12.73 -4.13
C GLY A 134 8.38 -12.02 -3.13
N TYR A 135 7.46 -12.76 -2.54
CA TYR A 135 6.56 -12.35 -1.47
C TYR A 135 6.51 -13.42 -0.38
N ARG A 136 6.27 -12.98 0.84
CA ARG A 136 5.84 -13.83 1.95
C ARG A 136 4.59 -13.25 2.60
N LEU A 137 3.89 -14.09 3.34
CA LEU A 137 2.80 -13.68 4.23
C LEU A 137 3.33 -13.54 5.65
N ASP A 138 3.22 -12.35 6.21
CA ASP A 138 3.38 -12.09 7.63
C ASP A 138 2.00 -12.12 8.31
N VAL A 139 1.89 -12.87 9.41
CA VAL A 139 0.65 -13.01 10.21
C VAL A 139 0.94 -12.62 11.65
N ASN A 140 0.24 -11.60 12.17
CA ASN A 140 0.39 -11.18 13.57
C ASN A 140 -0.97 -10.76 14.14
N GLY A 141 -1.45 -11.46 15.17
CA GLY A 141 -2.64 -11.04 15.93
C GLY A 141 -3.95 -10.98 15.13
N GLY A 142 -4.01 -11.59 13.93
CA GLY A 142 -5.15 -11.46 13.01
C GLY A 142 -4.95 -10.43 11.89
N ASP A 143 -3.85 -9.68 11.94
CA ASP A 143 -3.40 -8.82 10.83
C ASP A 143 -2.60 -9.65 9.83
N TYR A 144 -2.81 -9.33 8.54
CA TYR A 144 -2.12 -9.96 7.44
C TYR A 144 -1.34 -8.93 6.63
N ALA A 145 -0.10 -9.23 6.31
CA ALA A 145 0.71 -8.42 5.41
C ALA A 145 1.39 -9.28 4.35
N LEU A 146 1.26 -8.89 3.07
CA LEU A 146 2.04 -9.45 1.97
C LEU A 146 3.22 -8.54 1.70
N VAL A 147 4.43 -9.09 1.86
CA VAL A 147 5.65 -8.29 1.93
C VAL A 147 6.71 -8.85 0.98
N PRO A 148 7.47 -7.99 0.28
CA PRO A 148 8.37 -8.44 -0.76
C PRO A 148 9.63 -9.05 -0.15
N THR A 149 10.04 -10.21 -0.63
CA THR A 149 11.27 -10.90 -0.18
C THR A 149 12.37 -10.88 -1.23
N ARG A 150 12.01 -10.76 -2.51
CA ARG A 150 12.97 -10.68 -3.63
C ARG A 150 12.52 -9.71 -4.69
N THR A 151 13.47 -9.05 -5.34
CA THR A 151 13.19 -8.23 -6.53
C THR A 151 14.33 -8.31 -7.55
N ARG A 152 14.08 -7.84 -8.77
CA ARG A 152 15.15 -7.61 -9.76
C ARG A 152 15.82 -6.27 -9.55
N ASN A 153 17.15 -6.28 -9.48
CA ASN A 153 17.94 -5.05 -9.49
C ASN A 153 18.01 -4.44 -10.90
N SER A 154 18.71 -3.30 -11.05
CA SER A 154 18.82 -2.59 -12.33
C SER A 154 19.45 -3.41 -13.47
N ASN A 155 20.22 -4.46 -13.16
CA ASN A 155 20.83 -5.35 -14.14
C ASN A 155 19.92 -6.54 -14.51
N GLY A 156 18.81 -6.73 -13.80
CA GLY A 156 17.89 -7.83 -13.99
C GLY A 156 18.17 -9.06 -13.14
N ASP A 157 19.16 -9.01 -12.25
CA ASP A 157 19.46 -10.10 -11.32
C ASP A 157 18.46 -10.09 -10.17
N LEU A 158 17.97 -11.28 -9.78
CA LEU A 158 17.13 -11.45 -8.61
C LEU A 158 17.97 -11.37 -7.33
N GLU A 159 17.55 -10.50 -6.41
CA GLU A 159 18.19 -10.33 -5.10
C GLU A 159 17.17 -10.38 -3.97
N ASP A 160 17.62 -10.86 -2.81
CA ASP A 160 16.85 -10.77 -1.57
C ASP A 160 16.75 -9.32 -1.11
N VAL A 161 15.56 -8.91 -0.69
CA VAL A 161 15.30 -7.55 -0.19
C VAL A 161 14.81 -7.59 1.24
N LEU A 162 15.30 -6.63 2.04
CA LEU A 162 14.67 -6.27 3.30
C LEU A 162 13.45 -5.36 2.99
N PRO A 163 12.21 -5.76 3.33
CA PRO A 163 11.02 -4.91 3.17
C PRO A 163 11.19 -3.53 3.80
N LEU A 164 10.51 -2.53 3.24
CA LEU A 164 10.65 -1.15 3.72
C LEU A 164 10.31 -1.05 5.19
N LEU A 165 9.17 -1.64 5.57
CA LEU A 165 8.66 -1.53 6.93
C LEU A 165 9.28 -2.52 7.92
N ASP A 166 10.14 -3.43 7.48
CA ASP A 166 10.90 -4.31 8.38
C ASP A 166 12.14 -3.63 8.97
N ARG A 167 12.54 -2.49 8.42
CA ARG A 167 13.68 -1.73 8.90
C ARG A 167 13.38 -1.13 10.27
N ASN A 168 14.36 -1.23 11.17
CA ASN A 168 14.23 -0.64 12.49
C ASN A 168 14.41 0.87 12.42
N VAL A 169 13.55 1.60 13.11
CA VAL A 169 13.60 3.06 13.23
C VAL A 169 13.70 3.47 14.69
N THR A 170 14.27 4.65 14.92
CA THR A 170 14.27 5.33 16.21
C THR A 170 13.57 6.67 16.06
N ILE A 171 12.50 6.87 16.83
CA ILE A 171 11.75 8.12 16.95
C ILE A 171 11.98 8.65 18.36
N PRO A 172 12.61 9.83 18.50
CA PRO A 172 12.88 10.40 19.82
C PRO A 172 11.56 10.71 20.54
N LEU A 173 11.56 10.47 21.86
CA LEU A 173 10.41 10.79 22.70
C LEU A 173 9.96 12.23 22.51
N GLY A 174 8.65 12.41 22.34
CA GLY A 174 8.02 13.71 22.44
C GLY A 174 6.54 13.67 22.17
N THR A 175 5.89 14.80 22.46
CA THR A 175 4.48 15.04 22.15
C THR A 175 4.41 15.80 20.85
N ARG A 176 3.71 15.23 19.87
CA ARG A 176 3.50 15.79 18.53
C ARG A 176 2.35 15.03 17.87
N SER A 177 1.90 15.51 16.71
CA SER A 177 0.86 14.82 15.94
C SER A 177 1.34 13.44 15.48
N ILE A 178 0.40 12.51 15.28
CA ILE A 178 0.70 11.19 14.71
C ILE A 178 1.32 11.32 13.33
N ALA A 179 0.87 12.27 12.51
CA ALA A 179 1.48 12.55 11.21
C ALA A 179 2.96 12.97 11.35
N GLU A 180 3.32 13.78 12.35
CA GLU A 180 4.71 14.14 12.61
C GLU A 180 5.56 12.95 13.07
N HIS A 181 5.03 12.06 13.93
CA HIS A 181 5.73 10.83 14.28
C HIS A 181 5.93 9.91 13.06
N ALA A 182 4.93 9.83 12.19
CA ALA A 182 5.02 9.04 10.96
C ALA A 182 6.01 9.64 9.95
N ASN A 183 6.13 10.97 9.90
CA ASN A 183 7.18 11.67 9.14
C ASN A 183 8.59 11.37 9.69
N LEU A 184 8.75 11.34 11.02
CA LEU A 184 10.03 10.96 11.64
C LEU A 184 10.41 9.51 11.30
N MET A 185 9.43 8.60 11.28
CA MET A 185 9.63 7.23 10.78
C MET A 185 10.10 7.23 9.32
N ALA A 186 9.39 7.95 8.44
CA ALA A 186 9.75 8.03 7.03
C ALA A 186 11.16 8.59 6.84
N ASP A 187 11.52 9.66 7.55
CA ASP A 187 12.86 10.26 7.49
C ASP A 187 13.96 9.28 7.92
N GLU A 188 13.71 8.44 8.92
CA GLU A 188 14.65 7.41 9.33
C GLU A 188 14.81 6.32 8.26
N LEU A 189 13.72 5.90 7.63
CA LEU A 189 13.75 4.98 6.49
C LEU A 189 14.50 5.59 5.29
N ARG A 190 14.36 6.90 5.04
CA ARG A 190 15.06 7.60 3.95
C ARG A 190 16.57 7.56 4.16
N LYS A 191 17.03 7.81 5.39
CA LYS A 191 18.45 7.73 5.75
C LYS A 191 19.03 6.33 5.50
N GLN A 192 18.26 5.29 5.81
CA GLN A 192 18.73 3.90 5.68
C GLN A 192 18.74 3.39 4.24
N THR A 193 17.84 3.90 3.39
CA THR A 193 17.62 3.35 2.04
C THR A 193 18.14 4.24 0.92
N GLY A 194 18.34 5.53 1.19
CA GLY A 194 18.59 6.55 0.16
C GLY A 194 17.37 6.85 -0.72
N LEU A 195 16.23 6.23 -0.45
CA LEU A 195 14.98 6.46 -1.19
C LEU A 195 14.33 7.75 -0.71
N HIS A 196 13.53 8.37 -1.58
CA HIS A 196 12.57 9.37 -1.14
C HIS A 196 11.36 8.64 -0.57
N ILE A 197 10.95 8.95 0.66
CA ILE A 197 9.86 8.25 1.32
C ILE A 197 8.88 9.28 1.85
N GLY A 198 7.63 9.18 1.40
CA GLY A 198 6.50 9.91 1.97
C GLY A 198 5.69 9.00 2.86
N CYS A 199 5.30 9.51 4.03
CA CYS A 199 4.21 8.96 4.81
C CYS A 199 3.44 10.13 5.42
N CYS A 200 2.12 10.08 5.52
CA CYS A 200 1.18 9.26 4.78
C CYS A 200 0.12 10.24 4.21
N GLN A 201 -0.84 9.79 3.41
CA GLN A 201 -1.84 10.73 2.88
C GLN A 201 -2.53 11.50 4.02
N ALA A 202 -2.78 12.79 3.79
CA ALA A 202 -3.38 13.67 4.78
C ALA A 202 -4.85 13.33 5.09
N LEU A 203 -5.53 12.62 4.18
CA LEU A 203 -6.94 12.26 4.29
C LEU A 203 -7.12 10.76 4.04
N VAL A 204 -7.84 10.08 4.92
CA VAL A 204 -8.24 8.68 4.75
C VAL A 204 -9.76 8.62 4.73
N ALA A 205 -10.32 8.17 3.61
CA ALA A 205 -11.77 8.22 3.34
C ALA A 205 -12.40 9.61 3.60
N GLY A 206 -11.66 10.68 3.25
CA GLY A 206 -12.09 12.08 3.42
C GLY A 206 -11.92 12.64 4.83
N VAL A 207 -11.38 11.87 5.76
CA VAL A 207 -11.15 12.28 7.14
C VAL A 207 -9.66 12.58 7.36
N PRO A 208 -9.28 13.72 7.97
CA PRO A 208 -7.90 14.00 8.34
C PRO A 208 -7.28 12.86 9.15
N TRP A 209 -6.15 12.35 8.68
CA TRP A 209 -5.39 11.32 9.37
C TRP A 209 -4.18 11.92 10.08
N GLY A 210 -3.90 11.37 11.26
CA GLY A 210 -2.69 11.69 12.01
C GLY A 210 -2.75 13.01 12.77
N MET A 211 -3.96 13.53 13.01
CA MET A 211 -4.18 14.80 13.71
C MET A 211 -4.10 14.67 15.22
N ALA A 212 -4.25 13.45 15.77
CA ALA A 212 -4.16 13.26 17.21
C ALA A 212 -2.73 13.54 17.71
N GLU A 213 -2.61 14.31 18.79
CA GLU A 213 -1.34 14.53 19.47
C GLU A 213 -1.10 13.43 20.49
N VAL A 214 0.08 12.82 20.44
CA VAL A 214 0.46 11.76 21.37
C VAL A 214 1.91 11.91 21.80
N ARG A 215 2.16 11.63 23.09
CA ARG A 215 3.51 11.42 23.61
C ARG A 215 3.95 10.01 23.23
N PHE A 216 4.90 9.91 22.31
CA PHE A 216 5.34 8.63 21.76
C PHE A 216 6.85 8.62 21.53
N GLU A 217 7.43 7.43 21.61
CA GLU A 217 8.81 7.13 21.25
C GLU A 217 8.88 5.75 20.61
N ALA A 218 9.89 5.54 19.78
CA ALA A 218 10.27 4.22 19.31
C ALA A 218 11.80 4.14 19.37
N ASP A 219 12.33 3.08 19.96
CA ASP A 219 13.78 2.85 19.97
C ASP A 219 14.09 1.52 19.29
N ASN A 220 14.75 1.60 18.13
CA ASN A 220 15.17 0.47 17.32
C ASN A 220 14.03 -0.55 17.10
N LYS A 221 12.86 -0.05 16.68
CA LYS A 221 11.66 -0.86 16.44
C LYS A 221 11.39 -1.00 14.94
N PRO A 222 10.90 -2.15 14.45
CA PRO A 222 10.47 -2.27 13.06
C PRO A 222 9.46 -1.18 12.71
N ALA A 223 9.66 -0.48 11.59
CA ALA A 223 8.78 0.59 11.15
C ALA A 223 7.33 0.11 10.98
N ARG A 224 7.11 -1.15 10.62
CA ARG A 224 5.78 -1.79 10.55
C ARG A 224 5.05 -1.73 11.88
N GLU A 225 5.74 -2.07 12.97
CA GLU A 225 5.15 -2.07 14.31
C GLU A 225 4.93 -0.64 14.80
N VAL A 226 5.84 0.28 14.49
CA VAL A 226 5.65 1.71 14.75
C VAL A 226 4.41 2.25 14.03
N LEU A 227 4.26 1.97 12.72
CA LEU A 227 3.10 2.37 11.93
C LEU A 227 1.80 1.81 12.52
N LYS A 228 1.79 0.52 12.89
CA LYS A 228 0.63 -0.09 13.55
C LYS A 228 0.27 0.61 14.86
N TRP A 229 1.24 0.93 15.72
CA TRP A 229 0.97 1.64 16.96
C TRP A 229 0.39 3.03 16.70
N LEU A 230 0.96 3.77 15.75
CA LEU A 230 0.43 5.08 15.35
C LEU A 230 -1.00 4.98 14.84
N ILE A 231 -1.30 4.00 13.99
CA ILE A 231 -2.67 3.73 13.50
C ILE A 231 -3.62 3.42 14.67
N LEU A 232 -3.23 2.55 15.59
CA LEU A 232 -4.05 2.15 16.74
C LEU A 232 -4.33 3.32 17.70
N ILE A 233 -3.33 4.17 17.97
CA ILE A 233 -3.50 5.36 18.81
C ILE A 233 -4.49 6.33 18.15
N GLU A 234 -4.31 6.61 16.84
CA GLU A 234 -5.21 7.47 16.08
C GLU A 234 -6.66 6.93 16.12
N GLN A 235 -6.84 5.63 15.91
CA GLN A 235 -8.15 4.98 16.03
C GLN A 235 -8.75 5.14 17.44
N GLN A 236 -7.95 4.93 18.48
CA GLN A 236 -8.43 5.03 19.86
C GLN A 236 -8.93 6.45 20.17
N VAL A 237 -8.19 7.47 19.73
CA VAL A 237 -8.60 8.88 19.88
C VAL A 237 -9.89 9.14 19.09
N ASN A 238 -9.94 8.69 17.83
CA ASN A 238 -11.10 8.89 16.96
C ASN A 238 -12.36 8.13 17.43
N SER A 239 -12.20 7.00 18.12
CA SER A 239 -13.33 6.25 18.71
C SER A 239 -14.02 7.01 19.85
N GLN A 240 -13.33 7.98 20.44
CA GLN A 240 -13.85 8.83 21.53
C GLN A 240 -14.44 10.14 20.99
N ALA A 241 -14.24 10.45 19.71
CA ALA A 241 -14.80 11.63 19.06
C ALA A 241 -16.32 11.46 18.83
N SER A 242 -17.04 12.59 18.83
CA SER A 242 -18.49 12.60 18.59
C SER A 242 -18.87 12.30 17.12
N SER A 243 -17.93 12.48 16.19
CA SER A 243 -18.06 12.12 14.78
C SER A 243 -17.67 10.66 14.54
N ARG A 244 -18.36 10.00 13.60
CA ARG A 244 -17.95 8.66 13.17
C ARG A 244 -16.73 8.78 12.26
N HIS A 245 -15.60 8.24 12.71
CA HIS A 245 -14.39 8.10 11.89
C HIS A 245 -14.34 6.73 11.22
N PRO A 246 -13.70 6.59 10.05
CA PRO A 246 -13.39 5.29 9.46
C PRO A 246 -12.42 4.50 10.36
N ASN A 247 -12.47 3.17 10.30
CA ASN A 247 -11.48 2.32 10.93
C ASN A 247 -10.26 2.20 10.01
N TYR A 248 -9.09 2.64 10.47
CA TYR A 248 -7.81 2.58 9.77
C TYR A 248 -7.11 1.24 10.05
N ASP A 249 -7.24 0.22 9.22
CA ASP A 249 -6.86 -1.15 9.64
C ASP A 249 -5.85 -1.85 8.73
N HIS A 250 -5.37 -1.17 7.69
CA HIS A 250 -4.30 -1.68 6.84
C HIS A 250 -3.50 -0.53 6.24
N TRP A 251 -2.41 -0.90 5.57
CA TRP A 251 -1.55 0.04 4.86
C TRP A 251 -1.08 -0.56 3.54
N VAL A 252 -0.72 0.31 2.62
CA VAL A 252 -0.08 -0.03 1.36
C VAL A 252 1.26 0.69 1.30
N VAL A 253 2.28 0.05 0.74
CA VAL A 253 3.52 0.71 0.36
C VAL A 253 3.73 0.53 -1.13
N SER A 254 3.77 1.65 -1.84
CA SER A 254 4.03 1.68 -3.27
C SER A 254 5.41 2.28 -3.49
N CYS A 255 6.34 1.51 -4.08
CA CYS A 255 7.70 1.96 -4.35
C CYS A 255 7.97 2.01 -5.86
N ASP A 256 8.18 3.21 -6.38
CA ASP A 256 8.74 3.46 -7.71
C ASP A 256 10.25 3.24 -7.68
N GLY A 257 10.73 2.36 -8.57
CA GLY A 257 12.15 2.07 -8.74
C GLY A 257 12.85 2.88 -9.84
N THR A 258 12.09 3.63 -10.64
CA THR A 258 12.57 4.40 -11.80
C THR A 258 12.84 5.86 -11.47
N GLY A 259 13.76 6.47 -12.21
CA GLY A 259 14.15 7.87 -12.00
C GLY A 259 14.70 8.15 -10.60
N THR A 260 14.02 9.02 -9.85
CA THR A 260 14.30 9.27 -8.43
C THR A 260 13.42 8.31 -7.64
N PRO A 261 13.96 7.24 -7.01
CA PRO A 261 13.12 6.20 -6.48
C PRO A 261 12.35 6.69 -5.25
N TRP A 262 11.02 6.65 -5.34
CA TRP A 262 10.08 7.08 -4.31
C TRP A 262 9.35 5.89 -3.72
N CYS A 263 9.16 5.87 -2.41
CA CYS A 263 8.17 5.01 -1.77
C CYS A 263 7.12 5.87 -1.07
N PHE A 264 5.86 5.51 -1.23
CA PHE A 264 4.77 6.15 -0.52
C PHE A 264 4.10 5.12 0.39
N ILE A 265 3.97 5.47 1.66
CA ILE A 265 3.27 4.67 2.67
C ILE A 265 1.87 5.27 2.78
N GLU A 266 0.85 4.43 2.57
CA GLU A 266 -0.54 4.82 2.61
C GLU A 266 -1.28 4.07 3.70
N VAL A 267 -1.95 4.80 4.60
CA VAL A 267 -2.89 4.20 5.56
C VAL A 267 -4.26 4.10 4.91
N GLU A 268 -4.85 2.92 4.87
CA GLU A 268 -6.16 2.73 4.27
C GLU A 268 -7.20 2.44 5.36
N GLY A 269 -8.41 2.96 5.14
CA GLY A 269 -9.57 2.64 5.98
C GLY A 269 -10.34 1.47 5.38
N LYS A 270 -11.23 0.84 6.14
CA LYS A 270 -12.20 -0.14 5.57
C LYS A 270 -12.90 0.47 4.36
N PHE A 271 -12.60 -0.05 3.18
CA PHE A 271 -13.09 0.46 1.92
C PHE A 271 -14.62 0.61 1.94
N SER A 272 -15.08 1.79 1.51
CA SER A 272 -16.50 2.08 1.30
C SER A 272 -16.89 2.09 -0.19
N SER A 273 -15.89 2.14 -1.09
CA SER A 273 -16.05 1.97 -2.53
C SER A 273 -16.00 0.50 -2.86
N ARG A 274 -17.09 -0.04 -3.42
CA ARG A 274 -17.15 -1.45 -3.82
C ARG A 274 -16.39 -1.64 -5.13
N CYS A 275 -15.43 -2.56 -5.17
CA CYS A 275 -15.05 -3.22 -6.41
C CYS A 275 -16.34 -3.67 -7.15
N PRO A 276 -16.55 -3.26 -8.42
CA PRO A 276 -17.74 -3.63 -9.20
C PRO A 276 -17.92 -5.16 -9.33
#